data_AF-A0A6J6J4X3-F1
#
_entry.id   AF-A0A6J6J4X3-F1
#
_cell.length_a   1.000
_cell.length_b   1.000
_cell.length_c   1.000
_cell.angle_alpha   90.00
_cell.angle_beta   90.00
_cell.angle_gamma   90.00
#
_symmetry.space_group_name_H-M   'P 1'
#
loop_
_entity.id
_entity.type
_entity.pdbx_description
1 polymer ?
#
loop_
_entity_poly.entity_id
_entity_poly.type
_entity_poly.pdbx_seq_one_letter_code
_entity_poly.pdbx_strand_id
1 'polypeptide(L)'
;MTATCAGIRVSSVYVPNGRELDHDHYKYKLAWMKRLIDHLDADTSPTQGVIVTGDYNIAPEDQDVYNPADFVGATHVSEAERQVLRDLEAWGMSDVFRHHHSDDKLYSWWDYRAGGFNQNKGMRIDLILATQSVLEKTRWTIVDRQARKGEKPSDHAPVLVDIDV
;
A
#
# COMPACT_ATOMS: atom_id res chain seq x y z
N MET A 1 -12.44 -5.40 4.73
CA MET A 1 -13.57 -6.19 4.18
C MET A 1 -12.97 -7.29 3.33
N THR A 2 -13.49 -8.52 3.36
CA THR A 2 -12.90 -9.65 2.61
C THR A 2 -13.97 -10.37 1.81
N ALA A 3 -13.65 -10.74 0.57
CA ALA A 3 -14.51 -11.49 -0.33
C ALA A 3 -13.69 -12.48 -1.18
N THR A 4 -14.34 -13.47 -1.78
CA THR A 4 -13.71 -14.33 -2.77
C THR A 4 -14.23 -13.96 -4.15
N CYS A 5 -13.33 -13.53 -5.04
CA CYS A 5 -13.64 -13.05 -6.39
C CYS A 5 -12.89 -13.91 -7.40
N ALA A 6 -13.61 -14.60 -8.29
CA ALA A 6 -13.01 -15.52 -9.28
C ALA A 6 -11.99 -16.51 -8.68
N GLY A 7 -12.27 -17.03 -7.47
CA GLY A 7 -11.39 -17.97 -6.77
C GLY A 7 -10.21 -17.35 -6.01
N ILE A 8 -10.03 -16.02 -6.06
CA ILE A 8 -9.00 -15.29 -5.29
C ILE A 8 -9.63 -14.70 -4.03
N ARG A 9 -8.96 -14.85 -2.88
CA ARG A 9 -9.36 -14.23 -1.61
C ARG A 9 -8.85 -12.78 -1.57
N VAL A 10 -9.75 -11.81 -1.62
CA VAL A 10 -9.43 -10.38 -1.70
C VAL A 10 -9.84 -9.66 -0.43
N SER A 11 -8.87 -9.05 0.24
CA SER A 11 -9.06 -8.21 1.43
C SER A 11 -8.78 -6.74 1.09
N SER A 12 -9.78 -5.89 1.31
CA SER A 12 -9.62 -4.43 1.25
C SER A 12 -9.36 -3.86 2.64
N VAL A 13 -8.29 -3.07 2.77
CA VAL A 13 -7.80 -2.48 4.03
C VAL A 13 -7.74 -0.95 3.95
N TYR A 14 -7.95 -0.31 5.10
CA TYR A 14 -7.64 1.09 5.34
C TYR A 14 -6.87 1.14 6.65
N VAL A 15 -5.54 1.13 6.54
CA VAL A 15 -4.65 1.02 7.69
C VAL A 15 -4.63 2.35 8.45
N PRO A 16 -4.64 2.35 9.79
CA PRO A 16 -4.60 3.61 10.55
C PRO A 16 -3.41 4.49 10.15
N ASN A 17 -3.65 5.79 9.95
CA ASN A 17 -2.60 6.74 9.58
C ASN A 17 -1.44 6.78 10.60
N GLY A 18 -1.75 6.72 11.89
CA GLY A 18 -0.77 6.75 12.99
C GLY A 18 -0.57 8.14 13.61
N ARG A 19 -0.86 9.22 12.88
CA ARG A 19 -0.62 10.62 13.29
C ARG A 19 0.87 10.92 13.49
N GLU A 20 1.36 10.75 14.71
CA GLU A 20 2.74 11.06 15.13
C GLU A 20 3.35 9.83 15.83
N LEU A 21 4.68 9.70 15.81
CA LEU A 21 5.37 8.47 16.25
C LEU A 21 5.18 8.14 17.73
N ASP A 22 4.97 9.15 18.58
CA ASP A 22 4.72 9.00 20.02
C ASP A 22 3.22 8.90 20.37
N HIS A 23 2.33 9.10 19.40
CA HIS A 23 0.89 9.05 19.60
C HIS A 23 0.40 7.60 19.75
N ASP A 24 -0.58 7.37 20.63
CA ASP A 24 -1.21 6.04 20.78
C ASP A 24 -1.84 5.47 19.49
N HIS A 25 -2.22 6.33 18.53
CA HIS A 25 -2.71 5.89 17.21
C HIS A 25 -1.61 5.18 16.40
N TYR A 26 -0.35 5.57 16.59
CA TYR A 26 0.78 4.93 15.95
C TYR A 26 1.03 3.53 16.54
N LYS A 27 0.97 3.39 17.86
CA LYS A 27 1.00 2.06 18.51
C LYS A 27 -0.13 1.17 18.03
N TYR A 28 -1.33 1.73 17.87
CA TYR A 28 -2.49 1.02 17.32
C TYR A 28 -2.27 0.62 15.86
N LYS A 29 -1.68 1.47 15.01
CA LYS A 29 -1.33 1.15 13.62
C LYS A 29 -0.44 -0.09 13.54
N LEU A 30 0.64 -0.13 14.33
CA LEU A 30 1.56 -1.27 14.34
C LEU A 30 0.87 -2.56 14.85
N ALA A 31 0.05 -2.46 15.89
CA ALA A 31 -0.72 -3.59 16.40
C ALA A 31 -1.78 -4.07 15.38
N TRP A 32 -2.38 -3.15 14.62
CA TRP A 32 -3.34 -3.46 13.58
C TRP A 32 -2.68 -4.26 12.45
N MET A 33 -1.48 -3.89 12.02
CA MET A 33 -0.72 -4.63 10.99
C MET A 33 -0.38 -6.06 11.44
N LYS A 34 -0.02 -6.26 12.71
CA LYS A 34 0.18 -7.61 13.26
C LYS A 34 -1.10 -8.45 13.22
N ARG A 35 -2.23 -7.85 13.60
CA ARG A 35 -3.54 -8.50 13.54
C ARG A 35 -3.99 -8.83 12.12
N LEU A 36 -3.54 -8.07 11.11
CA LEU A 36 -3.77 -8.40 9.71
C LEU A 36 -3.07 -9.71 9.34
N ILE A 37 -1.81 -9.90 9.77
CA ILE A 37 -1.08 -11.16 9.56
C ILE A 37 -1.80 -12.32 10.26
N ASP A 38 -2.18 -12.15 11.53
CA ASP A 38 -2.94 -13.17 12.28
C ASP A 38 -4.26 -13.53 11.58
N HIS A 39 -4.94 -12.54 11.01
CA HIS A 39 -6.17 -12.76 10.26
C HIS A 39 -5.93 -13.58 8.98
N LEU A 40 -4.86 -13.28 8.24
CA LEU A 40 -4.50 -14.03 7.04
C LEU A 40 -4.16 -15.47 7.38
N ASP A 41 -3.38 -15.72 8.43
CA ASP A 41 -3.02 -17.07 8.86
C ASP A 41 -4.22 -17.92 9.30
N ALA A 42 -5.24 -17.27 9.90
CA ALA A 42 -6.46 -17.94 10.32
C ALA A 42 -7.45 -18.21 9.16
N ASP A 43 -7.44 -17.38 8.11
CA ASP A 43 -8.44 -17.42 7.02
C ASP A 43 -7.91 -18.09 5.74
N THR A 44 -6.60 -18.10 5.53
CA THR A 44 -5.95 -18.50 4.27
C THR A 44 -4.53 -19.03 4.52
N SER A 45 -3.82 -19.42 3.47
CA SER A 45 -2.39 -19.74 3.48
C SER A 45 -1.61 -18.98 2.40
N PRO A 46 -0.27 -18.88 2.52
CA PRO A 46 0.58 -18.24 1.51
C PRO A 46 0.58 -18.93 0.14
N THR A 47 0.14 -20.19 0.09
CA THR A 47 0.06 -20.99 -1.15
C THR A 47 -1.27 -20.84 -1.88
N GLN A 48 -2.28 -20.23 -1.23
CA GLN A 48 -3.57 -19.91 -1.86
C GLN A 48 -3.49 -18.60 -2.65
N GLY A 49 -4.50 -18.35 -3.49
CA GLY A 49 -4.62 -17.09 -4.21
C GLY A 49 -5.18 -16.00 -3.29
N VAL A 50 -4.33 -15.05 -2.87
CA VAL A 50 -4.70 -13.99 -1.92
C VAL A 50 -4.24 -12.64 -2.44
N ILE A 51 -5.08 -11.63 -2.26
CA ILE A 51 -4.77 -10.21 -2.46
C ILE A 51 -5.15 -9.45 -1.20
N VAL A 52 -4.25 -8.57 -0.75
CA VAL A 52 -4.56 -7.54 0.25
C VAL A 52 -4.24 -6.18 -0.38
N THR A 53 -5.24 -5.32 -0.44
CA THR A 53 -5.12 -4.04 -1.14
C THR A 53 -5.82 -2.90 -0.42
N GLY A 54 -5.32 -1.69 -0.61
CA GLY A 54 -5.93 -0.47 -0.10
C GLY A 54 -4.87 0.54 0.31
N ASP A 55 -5.29 1.52 1.11
CA ASP A 55 -4.38 2.51 1.67
C ASP A 55 -3.72 1.95 2.94
N TYR A 56 -2.42 1.69 2.84
CA TYR A 56 -1.59 1.21 3.92
C TYR A 56 -1.10 2.32 4.85
N ASN A 57 -1.22 3.58 4.44
CA ASN A 57 -0.57 4.71 5.11
C ASN A 57 0.93 4.45 5.35
N ILE A 58 1.60 3.60 4.59
CA ILE A 58 3.03 3.28 4.75
C ILE A 58 3.66 3.27 3.35
N ALA A 59 4.73 4.04 3.19
CA ALA A 59 5.58 4.04 2.01
C ALA A 59 6.66 2.97 2.18
N PRO A 60 6.66 1.88 1.38
CA PRO A 60 7.55 0.74 1.59
C PRO A 60 9.03 1.11 1.58
N GLU A 61 9.45 1.95 0.62
CA GLU A 61 10.85 2.34 0.43
C GLU A 61 11.02 3.84 0.20
N ASP A 62 12.25 4.35 0.26
CA ASP A 62 12.53 5.77 0.03
C ASP A 62 12.14 6.24 -1.38
N GLN A 63 12.24 5.36 -2.38
CA GLN A 63 11.76 5.61 -3.75
C GLN A 63 10.24 5.86 -3.83
N ASP A 64 9.49 5.49 -2.79
CA ASP A 64 8.05 5.69 -2.66
C ASP A 64 7.70 7.05 -2.04
N VAL A 65 8.67 7.93 -1.83
CA VAL A 65 8.51 9.26 -1.21
C VAL A 65 9.21 10.33 -2.06
N TYR A 66 8.58 11.48 -2.29
CA TYR A 66 9.19 12.53 -3.15
C TYR A 66 10.50 13.10 -2.63
N ASN A 67 10.63 13.22 -1.31
CA ASN A 67 11.85 13.69 -0.65
C ASN A 67 11.95 13.04 0.73
N PRO A 68 12.54 11.84 0.85
CA PRO A 68 12.63 11.10 2.11
C PRO A 68 13.23 11.90 3.27
N ALA A 69 14.16 12.81 2.98
CA ALA A 69 14.79 13.67 3.98
C ALA A 69 13.80 14.57 4.73
N ASP A 70 12.70 15.00 4.07
CA ASP A 70 11.66 15.82 4.70
C ASP A 70 10.79 15.04 5.69
N PHE A 71 10.82 13.69 5.64
CA PHE A 71 9.97 12.81 6.42
C PHE A 71 10.72 12.01 7.49
N VAL A 72 12.01 12.29 7.70
CA VAL A 72 12.77 11.65 8.77
C VAL A 72 12.10 11.94 10.12
N GLY A 73 11.75 10.89 10.85
CA GLY A 73 11.05 11.00 12.13
C GLY A 73 9.54 11.26 12.01
N ALA A 74 8.96 11.15 10.82
CA ALA A 74 7.52 11.21 10.60
C ALA A 74 6.91 9.79 10.48
N THR A 75 5.58 9.74 10.56
CA THR A 75 4.79 8.57 10.15
C THR A 75 4.85 8.37 8.64
N HIS A 76 4.31 7.23 8.17
CA HIS A 76 4.39 6.71 6.79
C HIS A 76 5.73 6.10 6.38
N VAL A 77 6.85 6.56 6.93
CA VAL A 77 8.19 6.17 6.49
C VAL A 77 9.04 5.56 7.60
N SER A 78 8.47 5.39 8.79
CA SER A 78 9.24 4.97 9.94
C SER A 78 9.75 3.54 9.76
N GLU A 79 10.86 3.23 10.42
CA GLU A 79 11.42 1.88 10.35
C GLU A 79 10.47 0.81 10.90
N ALA A 80 9.70 1.13 11.94
CA ALA A 80 8.75 0.16 12.49
C ALA A 80 7.53 -0.05 11.58
N GLU A 81 7.10 0.97 10.82
CA GLU A 81 6.07 0.84 9.78
C GLU A 81 6.57 -0.03 8.62
N ARG A 82 7.78 0.21 8.14
CA ARG A 82 8.41 -0.62 7.10
C ARG A 82 8.65 -2.05 7.57
N GLN A 83 9.01 -2.24 8.85
CA GLN A 83 9.19 -3.58 9.41
C GLN A 83 7.88 -4.38 9.40
N VAL A 84 6.74 -3.81 9.78
CA VAL A 84 5.47 -4.56 9.76
C VAL A 84 4.97 -4.84 8.34
N LEU A 85 5.39 -4.05 7.33
CA LEU A 85 5.21 -4.42 5.92
C LEU A 85 6.09 -5.62 5.55
N ARG A 86 7.37 -5.61 5.93
CA ARG A 86 8.27 -6.75 5.68
C ARG A 86 7.82 -8.03 6.39
N ASP A 87 7.21 -7.91 7.57
CA ASP A 87 6.61 -9.06 8.26
C ASP A 87 5.44 -9.65 7.45
N LEU A 88 4.63 -8.80 6.80
CA LEU A 88 3.55 -9.21 5.90
C LEU A 88 4.08 -9.81 4.59
N GLU A 89 5.19 -9.30 4.05
CA GLU A 89 5.90 -9.90 2.92
C GLU A 89 6.47 -11.27 3.28
N ALA A 90 7.07 -11.40 4.46
CA ALA A 90 7.60 -12.65 5.00
C ALA A 90 6.51 -13.71 5.22
N TRP A 91 5.26 -13.29 5.50
CA TRP A 91 4.12 -14.20 5.51
C TRP A 91 3.87 -14.83 4.13
N GLY A 92 4.18 -14.11 3.04
CA GLY A 92 4.07 -14.60 1.66
C GLY A 92 3.48 -13.61 0.67
N MET A 93 3.38 -12.34 1.05
CA MET A 93 2.90 -11.28 0.17
C MET A 93 4.03 -10.68 -0.68
N SER A 94 3.70 -10.22 -1.87
CA SER A 94 4.60 -9.51 -2.77
C SER A 94 3.93 -8.24 -3.30
N ASP A 95 4.70 -7.16 -3.40
CA ASP A 95 4.25 -5.89 -3.97
C ASP A 95 4.06 -6.00 -5.49
N VAL A 96 2.80 -6.09 -5.92
CA VAL A 96 2.43 -6.21 -7.32
C VAL A 96 2.87 -4.98 -8.12
N PHE A 97 2.82 -3.80 -7.51
CA PHE A 97 3.21 -2.57 -8.20
C PHE A 97 4.71 -2.60 -8.55
N ARG A 98 5.54 -2.98 -7.59
CA ARG A 98 7.00 -3.07 -7.76
C ARG A 98 7.46 -4.26 -8.59
N HIS A 99 6.62 -5.29 -8.75
CA HIS A 99 6.86 -6.35 -9.73
C HIS A 99 6.87 -5.83 -11.18
N HIS A 100 6.00 -4.85 -11.50
CA HIS A 100 5.87 -4.29 -12.84
C HIS A 100 6.67 -3.00 -13.06
N HIS A 101 7.02 -2.26 -11.99
CA HIS A 101 7.64 -0.94 -12.08
C HIS A 101 8.90 -0.81 -11.22
N SER A 102 10.04 -0.62 -11.88
CA SER A 102 11.30 -0.26 -11.23
C SER A 102 11.54 1.25 -11.14
N ASP A 103 10.72 2.06 -11.81
CA ASP A 103 10.92 3.51 -11.88
C ASP A 103 10.64 4.21 -10.53
N ASP A 104 11.30 5.35 -10.32
CA ASP A 104 11.03 6.23 -9.18
C ASP A 104 9.82 7.13 -9.45
N LYS A 105 9.38 7.86 -8.41
CA LYS A 105 8.39 8.96 -8.53
C LYS A 105 6.98 8.58 -8.99
N LEU A 106 6.63 7.32 -8.79
CA LEU A 106 5.28 6.77 -9.00
C LEU A 106 4.52 6.79 -7.67
N TYR A 107 3.76 7.87 -7.44
CA TYR A 107 3.03 8.10 -6.19
C TYR A 107 1.54 7.85 -6.35
N SER A 108 0.86 7.49 -5.27
CA SER A 108 -0.58 7.25 -5.21
C SER A 108 -1.31 8.31 -4.37
N TRP A 109 -0.61 9.04 -3.52
CA TRP A 109 -1.16 10.07 -2.64
C TRP A 109 -0.39 11.38 -2.75
N TRP A 110 -1.13 12.50 -2.71
CA TRP A 110 -0.57 13.85 -2.62
C TRP A 110 -1.43 14.72 -1.71
N ASP A 111 -0.78 15.34 -0.72
CA ASP A 111 -1.39 16.35 0.13
C ASP A 111 -2.02 17.48 -0.71
N TYR A 112 -3.20 17.95 -0.30
CA TYR A 112 -3.88 19.08 -0.93
C TYR A 112 -3.10 20.39 -0.81
N ARG A 113 -2.24 20.51 0.22
CA ARG A 113 -1.49 21.72 0.53
C ARG A 113 -0.39 21.98 -0.50
N ALA A 114 -0.07 23.26 -0.68
CA ALA A 114 1.08 23.74 -1.45
C ALA A 114 1.17 23.24 -2.91
N GLY A 115 0.09 22.71 -3.50
CA GLY A 115 0.07 22.22 -4.87
C GLY A 115 0.94 20.97 -5.09
N GLY A 116 1.04 20.08 -4.09
CA GLY A 116 1.87 18.88 -4.13
C GLY A 116 1.62 17.98 -5.34
N PHE A 117 0.36 17.79 -5.71
CA PHE A 117 -0.03 17.01 -6.89
C PHE A 117 0.59 17.53 -8.21
N ASN A 118 0.58 18.85 -8.44
CA ASN A 118 1.11 19.46 -9.67
C ASN A 118 2.64 19.37 -9.73
N GLN A 119 3.30 19.47 -8.57
CA GLN A 119 4.76 19.35 -8.43
C GLN A 119 5.24 17.89 -8.30
N ASN A 120 4.32 16.93 -8.32
CA ASN A 120 4.58 15.52 -8.03
C ASN A 120 5.27 15.27 -6.67
N LYS A 121 4.92 16.05 -5.65
CA LYS A 121 5.37 15.86 -4.26
C LYS A 121 4.42 14.92 -3.52
N GLY A 122 4.57 13.62 -3.76
CA GLY A 122 3.66 12.60 -3.24
C GLY A 122 4.36 11.45 -2.51
N MET A 123 3.54 10.46 -2.15
CA MET A 123 3.97 9.17 -1.63
C MET A 123 3.20 8.02 -2.29
N ARG A 124 3.79 6.83 -2.35
CA ARG A 124 3.07 5.60 -2.70
C ARG A 124 2.72 4.84 -1.43
N ILE A 125 1.46 4.97 -1.01
CA ILE A 125 0.93 4.35 0.21
C ILE A 125 -0.28 3.46 -0.05
N ASP A 126 -0.81 3.49 -1.28
CA ASP A 126 -1.85 2.58 -1.74
C ASP A 126 -1.19 1.37 -2.39
N LEU A 127 -1.30 0.21 -1.74
CA LEU A 127 -0.58 -1.00 -2.13
C LEU A 127 -1.55 -2.06 -2.65
N ILE A 128 -1.05 -2.88 -3.58
CA ILE A 128 -1.66 -4.14 -3.99
C ILE A 128 -0.63 -5.22 -3.67
N LEU A 129 -0.85 -5.92 -2.57
CA LEU A 129 -0.01 -7.03 -2.15
C LEU A 129 -0.70 -8.34 -2.51
N ALA A 130 0.04 -9.29 -3.08
CA ALA A 130 -0.53 -10.56 -3.50
C ALA A 130 0.41 -11.74 -3.22
N THR A 131 -0.15 -12.93 -3.02
CA THR A 131 0.66 -14.15 -2.97
C THR A 131 1.25 -14.48 -4.34
N GLN A 132 2.33 -15.26 -4.36
CA GLN A 132 3.05 -15.62 -5.58
C GLN A 132 2.14 -16.21 -6.68
N SER A 133 1.17 -17.04 -6.29
CA SER A 133 0.22 -17.69 -7.22
C SER A 133 -0.69 -16.70 -7.96
N VAL A 134 -0.91 -15.51 -7.39
CA VAL A 134 -1.64 -14.41 -8.03
C VAL A 134 -0.67 -13.50 -8.78
N LEU A 135 0.49 -13.20 -8.18
CA LEU A 135 1.51 -12.33 -8.77
C LEU A 135 1.89 -12.78 -10.20
N GLU A 136 2.09 -14.07 -10.40
CA GLU A 136 2.43 -14.69 -11.70
C GLU A 136 1.35 -14.52 -12.78
N LYS A 137 0.13 -14.17 -12.38
CA LYS A 137 -1.01 -13.94 -13.28
C LYS A 137 -1.27 -12.46 -13.54
N THR A 138 -0.51 -11.57 -12.91
CA THR A 138 -0.67 -10.12 -13.09
C THR A 138 -0.08 -9.70 -14.43
N ARG A 139 -0.86 -9.00 -15.26
CA ARG A 139 -0.46 -8.58 -16.61
C ARG A 139 0.12 -7.17 -16.61
N TRP A 140 -0.50 -6.26 -15.86
CA TRP A 140 -0.02 -4.89 -15.69
C TRP A 140 -0.60 -4.29 -14.42
N THR A 141 0.01 -3.19 -13.97
CA THR A 141 -0.49 -2.33 -12.90
C THR A 141 -0.22 -0.87 -13.24
N ILE A 142 -1.04 0.04 -12.72
CA ILE A 142 -0.90 1.48 -12.96
C ILE A 142 -1.46 2.27 -11.79
N VAL A 143 -0.84 3.42 -11.50
CA VAL A 143 -1.52 4.48 -10.73
C VAL A 143 -2.21 5.43 -11.71
N ASP A 144 -3.53 5.48 -11.67
CA ASP A 144 -4.31 6.39 -12.52
C ASP A 144 -4.27 7.83 -11.97
N ARG A 145 -3.14 8.49 -12.23
CA ARG A 145 -2.93 9.90 -11.88
C ARG A 145 -3.91 10.83 -12.60
N GLN A 146 -4.54 10.43 -13.70
CA GLN A 146 -5.51 11.28 -14.40
C GLN A 146 -6.83 11.34 -13.63
N ALA A 147 -7.28 10.24 -13.02
CA ALA A 147 -8.45 10.21 -12.16
C ALA A 147 -8.35 11.15 -10.93
N ARG A 148 -7.13 11.51 -10.53
CA ARG A 148 -6.84 12.49 -9.47
C ARG A 148 -7.00 13.96 -9.90
N LYS A 149 -7.22 14.24 -11.19
CA LYS A 149 -7.48 15.59 -11.70
C LYS A 149 -8.97 15.93 -11.59
N GLY A 150 -9.29 17.20 -11.35
CA GLY A 150 -10.67 17.70 -11.34
C GLY A 150 -10.92 18.74 -10.26
N GLU A 151 -12.19 19.12 -10.07
CA GLU A 151 -12.58 20.21 -9.17
C GLU A 151 -12.62 19.82 -7.68
N LYS A 152 -12.89 18.54 -7.36
CA LYS A 152 -12.89 18.00 -5.98
C LYS A 152 -12.40 16.54 -5.94
N PRO A 153 -11.20 16.26 -6.45
CA PRO A 153 -10.66 14.91 -6.42
C PRO A 153 -10.34 14.46 -4.99
N SER A 154 -10.34 13.15 -4.75
CA SER A 154 -9.65 12.52 -3.60
C SER A 154 -8.19 12.97 -3.57
N ASP A 155 -7.48 12.87 -2.44
CA ASP A 155 -6.04 13.05 -2.35
C ASP A 155 -5.25 11.85 -2.88
N HIS A 156 -5.93 10.72 -3.01
CA HIS A 156 -5.41 9.49 -3.60
C HIS A 156 -5.79 9.35 -5.09
N ALA A 157 -4.91 8.68 -5.84
CA ALA A 157 -5.17 8.16 -7.16
C ALA A 157 -5.47 6.65 -7.08
N PRO A 158 -6.41 6.12 -7.88
CA PRO A 158 -6.63 4.69 -7.96
C PRO A 158 -5.36 3.94 -8.39
N VAL A 159 -5.06 2.83 -7.72
CA VAL A 159 -4.06 1.86 -8.15
C VAL A 159 -4.80 0.66 -8.72
N LEU A 160 -4.50 0.32 -9.97
CA LEU A 160 -5.18 -0.75 -10.70
C LEU A 160 -4.22 -1.89 -10.99
N VAL A 161 -4.76 -3.10 -11.08
CA VAL A 161 -4.06 -4.30 -11.54
C VAL A 161 -4.98 -5.09 -12.47
N ASP A 162 -4.42 -5.64 -13.54
CA ASP A 162 -5.07 -6.61 -14.40
C ASP A 162 -4.53 -8.01 -14.11
N ILE A 163 -5.43 -8.97 -13.91
CA ILE A 163 -5.11 -10.32 -13.46
C ILE A 163 -5.82 -11.30 -14.38
N ASP A 164 -5.06 -12.26 -14.91
CA ASP A 164 -5.59 -13.36 -15.73
C ASP A 164 -6.17 -14.44 -14.83
N VAL A 165 -7.50 -14.49 -14.71
CA VAL A 165 -8.24 -15.37 -13.77
C VAL A 165 -8.99 -16.50 -14.44
#